data_AF-A0A3A8QIU0-F1
#
_entry.id   AF-A0A3A8QIU0-F1
#
_cell.length_a   1.000
_cell.length_b   1.000
_cell.length_c   1.000
_cell.angle_alpha   90.00
_cell.angle_beta   90.00
_cell.angle_gamma   90.00
#
_symmetry.space_group_name_H-M   'P 1'
#
loop_
_entity.id
_entity.type
_entity.pdbx_description
1 polymer ?
#
loop_
_entity_poly.entity_id
_entity_poly.type
_entity_poly.pdbx_seq_one_letter_code
_entity_poly.pdbx_strand_id
1 'polypeptide(L)'
;MPGWCWTTGNIHRSLHIRRALPKLARHGVHLFFLPPYSPELNDIEPVFGVIKGHEMPERSYSTLDELLAAVRRALRRYHLRVRRR
;
A
#
# COMPACT_ATOMS: atom_id res chain seq x y z
N MET A 1 0.12 -0.78 16.92
CA MET A 1 -0.67 -1.75 16.12
C MET A 1 0.32 -2.69 15.44
N PRO A 2 0.14 -4.01 15.48
CA PRO A 2 1.05 -4.95 14.82
C PRO A 2 1.08 -4.65 13.31
N GLY A 3 2.25 -4.82 12.69
CA GLY A 3 2.47 -4.58 11.27
C GLY A 3 1.83 -5.67 10.42
N TRP A 4 0.55 -5.51 10.11
CA TRP A 4 -0.17 -6.39 9.20
C TRP A 4 0.09 -6.00 7.75
N CYS A 5 0.51 -6.95 6.91
CA CYS A 5 0.62 -6.76 5.47
C CYS A 5 -0.41 -7.65 4.77
N TRP A 6 -1.51 -7.05 4.33
CA TRP A 6 -2.55 -7.68 3.52
C TRP A 6 -2.04 -7.85 2.09
N THR A 7 -2.17 -9.05 1.53
CA THR A 7 -1.64 -9.36 0.20
C THR A 7 -2.60 -10.26 -0.60
N THR A 8 -2.81 -9.89 -1.86
CA THR A 8 -3.54 -10.67 -2.88
C THR A 8 -2.64 -11.26 -3.96
N GLY A 9 -1.43 -10.73 -4.16
CA GLY A 9 -0.57 -11.08 -5.29
C GLY A 9 0.21 -12.39 -5.13
N ASN A 10 0.33 -13.16 -6.21
CA ASN A 10 1.07 -14.42 -6.24
C ASN A 10 2.56 -14.29 -5.87
N ILE A 11 3.17 -13.11 -6.09
CA ILE A 11 4.56 -12.83 -5.69
C ILE A 11 4.78 -12.98 -4.18
N HIS A 12 3.75 -12.70 -3.37
CA HIS A 12 3.79 -12.83 -1.92
C HIS A 12 3.59 -14.28 -1.44
N ARG A 13 3.20 -15.19 -2.33
CA ARG A 13 3.07 -16.64 -2.07
C ARG A 13 4.30 -17.43 -2.56
N SER A 14 5.28 -16.77 -3.16
CA SER A 14 6.49 -17.40 -3.69
C SER A 14 7.26 -18.16 -2.61
N LEU A 15 8.04 -19.16 -3.04
CA LEU A 15 8.89 -19.95 -2.15
C LEU A 15 9.86 -19.08 -1.33
N HIS A 16 10.39 -18.03 -1.95
CA HIS A 16 11.30 -17.09 -1.30
C HIS A 16 10.62 -16.39 -0.11
N ILE A 17 9.40 -15.89 -0.31
CA ILE A 17 8.62 -15.23 0.75
C ILE A 17 8.24 -16.23 1.85
N ARG A 18 7.78 -17.44 1.49
CA ARG A 18 7.44 -18.49 2.46
C ARG A 18 8.63 -18.84 3.37
N ARG A 19 9.83 -18.93 2.81
CA ARG A 19 11.07 -19.17 3.58
C ARG A 19 11.44 -17.99 4.48
N ALA A 20 11.09 -16.77 4.10
CA ALA A 20 11.35 -15.57 4.90
C ALA A 20 10.34 -15.34 6.04
N LEU A 21 9.14 -15.96 6.00
CA LEU A 21 8.08 -15.76 6.99
C LEU A 21 8.55 -15.87 8.47
N PRO A 22 9.35 -16.87 8.88
CA PRO A 22 9.82 -16.94 10.27
C PRO A 22 10.70 -15.74 10.66
N LYS A 23 11.54 -15.25 9.74
CA LYS A 23 12.38 -14.07 9.98
C LYS A 23 11.52 -12.81 10.06
N LEU A 24 10.55 -12.65 9.15
CA LEU A 24 9.62 -11.53 9.15
C LEU A 24 8.78 -11.46 10.44
N ALA A 25 8.28 -12.61 10.90
CA ALA A 25 7.51 -12.69 12.15
C ALA A 25 8.33 -12.25 13.38
N ARG A 26 9.63 -12.59 13.43
CA ARG A 26 10.54 -12.09 14.49
C ARG A 26 10.72 -10.57 14.47
N HIS A 27 10.46 -9.92 13.34
CA HIS A 27 10.46 -8.46 13.20
C HIS A 27 9.04 -7.85 13.27
N GLY A 28 8.04 -8.62 13.71
CA GLY A 28 6.66 -8.16 13.85
C GLY A 28 5.91 -7.96 12.52
N VAL A 29 6.41 -8.55 11.43
CA VAL A 29 5.77 -8.51 10.11
C VAL A 29 5.04 -9.82 9.86
N HIS A 30 3.72 -9.73 9.71
CA HIS A 30 2.85 -10.88 9.45
C HIS A 30 2.10 -10.67 8.13
N LEU A 31 2.08 -11.71 7.29
CA LEU A 31 1.38 -11.69 6.01
C LEU A 31 -0.04 -12.26 6.14
N PHE A 32 -1.01 -11.52 5.63
CA PHE A 32 -2.42 -11.92 5.58
C PHE A 32 -2.81 -12.09 4.12
N PHE A 33 -3.14 -13.32 3.75
CA PHE A 33 -3.50 -13.66 2.38
C PHE A 33 -5.00 -13.50 2.20
N LEU A 34 -5.39 -12.52 1.40
CA LEU A 34 -6.78 -12.28 1.05
C LEU A 34 -7.25 -13.26 -0.04
N PRO A 35 -8.57 -13.55 -0.13
CA PRO A 35 -9.15 -14.23 -1.28
C PRO A 35 -8.84 -13.51 -2.60
N PRO A 36 -8.74 -14.23 -3.73
CA PRO A 36 -8.56 -13.62 -5.04
C PRO A 36 -9.69 -12.63 -5.36
N TYR A 37 -9.35 -11.50 -5.98
CA TYR A 37 -10.29 -10.47 -6.42
C TYR A 37 -11.18 -9.86 -5.32
N SER A 38 -10.68 -9.82 -4.08
CA SER A 38 -11.35 -9.18 -2.94
C SER A 38 -10.69 -7.86 -2.50
N PRO A 39 -10.69 -6.79 -3.34
CA PRO A 39 -10.15 -5.50 -2.95
C PRO A 39 -10.90 -4.85 -1.77
N GLU A 40 -12.18 -5.17 -1.58
CA GLU A 40 -13.00 -4.71 -0.47
C GLU A 40 -12.49 -5.14 0.91
N LEU A 41 -11.69 -6.21 0.96
CA LEU A 41 -11.08 -6.71 2.20
C LEU A 41 -9.71 -6.09 2.47
N ASN A 42 -9.21 -5.21 1.60
CA ASN A 42 -7.90 -4.60 1.71
C ASN A 42 -8.02 -3.12 2.11
N ASP A 43 -7.72 -2.81 3.37
CA ASP A 43 -7.86 -1.47 3.96
C ASP A 43 -7.07 -0.37 3.23
N ILE A 44 -6.06 -0.72 2.42
CA ILE A 44 -5.31 0.26 1.63
C ILE A 44 -6.11 0.77 0.42
N GLU A 45 -7.10 0.02 -0.07
CA GLU A 45 -7.83 0.38 -1.30
C GLU A 45 -8.61 1.69 -1.16
N PRO A 46 -9.35 1.96 -0.07
CA PRO A 46 -9.95 3.27 0.18
C PRO A 46 -8.91 4.41 0.25
N VAL A 47 -7.73 4.13 0.80
CA VAL A 47 -6.62 5.11 0.88
C VAL A 47 -6.15 5.48 -0.52
N PHE A 48 -5.92 4.48 -1.38
CA PHE A 48 -5.56 4.71 -2.78
C PHE A 48 -6.67 5.38 -3.58
N GLY A 49 -7.93 5.06 -3.30
CA GLY A 49 -9.09 5.74 -3.87
C GLY A 49 -9.07 7.24 -3.61
N VAL A 50 -8.75 7.66 -2.38
CA VAL A 50 -8.59 9.09 -2.06
C VAL A 50 -7.37 9.68 -2.75
N ILE A 51 -6.20 9.03 -2.64
CA ILE A 51 -4.95 9.58 -3.17
C ILE A 51 -5.07 9.80 -4.67
N LYS A 52 -5.50 8.78 -5.40
CA LYS A 52 -5.70 8.87 -6.84
C LYS A 52 -6.87 9.80 -7.15
N GLY A 53 -8.01 9.68 -6.47
CA GLY A 53 -9.21 10.46 -6.78
C GLY A 53 -9.05 11.97 -6.55
N HIS A 54 -8.38 12.37 -5.47
CA HIS A 54 -8.44 13.74 -4.94
C HIS A 54 -7.06 14.39 -4.77
N GLU A 55 -6.06 13.64 -4.31
CA GLU A 55 -4.75 14.23 -3.98
C GLU A 55 -3.83 14.35 -5.20
N MET A 56 -4.12 13.62 -6.28
CA MET A 56 -3.42 13.64 -7.57
C MET A 56 -4.38 14.03 -8.71
N PRO A 57 -4.73 15.32 -8.86
CA PRO A 57 -5.61 15.79 -9.92
C PRO A 57 -4.98 15.67 -11.31
N GLU A 58 -3.66 15.89 -11.41
CA GLU A 58 -2.90 15.63 -12.64
C GLU A 58 -2.72 14.13 -12.85
N ARG A 59 -3.07 13.66 -14.05
CA ARG A 59 -3.14 12.23 -14.40
C ARG A 59 -1.95 11.78 -15.23
N SER A 60 -1.22 12.73 -15.83
CA SER A 60 -0.10 12.45 -16.72
C SER A 60 1.11 13.28 -16.34
N TYR A 61 2.28 12.65 -16.38
CA TYR A 61 3.56 13.29 -16.06
C TYR A 61 4.55 12.93 -17.18
N SER A 62 5.41 13.88 -17.55
CA SER A 62 6.35 13.70 -18.65
C SER A 62 7.58 12.93 -18.22
N THR A 63 7.87 12.90 -16.92
CA THR A 63 9.01 12.16 -16.36
C THR A 63 8.62 11.32 -15.14
N LEU A 64 9.43 10.31 -14.84
CA LEU A 64 9.31 9.52 -13.62
C LEU A 64 9.48 10.38 -12.37
N ASP A 65 10.39 11.34 -12.39
CA ASP A 65 10.67 12.21 -11.23
C ASP A 65 9.47 13.11 -10.90
N GLU A 66 8.81 13.65 -11.91
CA GLU A 66 7.56 14.40 -11.74
C GLU A 66 6.46 13.55 -11.11
N LEU A 67 6.27 12.32 -11.61
CA LEU A 67 5.32 11.38 -11.05
C LEU A 67 5.65 11.05 -9.59
N LEU A 68 6.91 10.73 -9.29
CA LEU A 68 7.37 10.41 -7.94
C LEU A 68 7.17 11.59 -6.99
N ALA A 69 7.47 12.81 -7.43
CA ALA A 69 7.24 14.02 -6.64
C ALA A 69 5.75 14.23 -6.35
N ALA A 70 4.88 14.02 -7.34
CA ALA A 70 3.44 14.13 -7.18
C ALA A 70 2.88 13.07 -6.21
N VAL A 71 3.30 11.81 -6.34
CA VAL A 71 2.92 10.71 -5.43
C VAL A 71 3.34 11.02 -3.99
N ARG A 72 4.59 11.44 -3.77
CA ARG A 72 5.10 11.80 -2.43
C ARG A 72 4.31 12.95 -1.81
N ARG A 73 3.99 13.98 -2.60
CA ARG A 73 3.19 15.12 -2.16
C ARG A 73 1.77 14.69 -1.78
N ALA A 74 1.13 13.87 -2.61
CA ALA A 74 -0.22 13.36 -2.37
C ALA A 74 -0.31 12.51 -1.09
N LEU A 75 0.64 11.59 -0.90
CA LEU A 75 0.76 10.79 0.33
C LEU A 75 0.94 11.66 1.57
N ARG A 76 1.78 12.71 1.49
CA ARG A 76 2.00 13.65 2.60
C ARG A 76 0.73 14.44 2.94
N ARG A 77 -0.01 14.92 1.95
CA ARG A 77 -1.28 15.63 2.17
C ARG A 77 -2.32 14.73 2.82
N TYR A 78 -2.47 13.50 2.32
CA TYR A 78 -3.35 12.51 2.92
C TYR A 78 -2.98 12.22 4.39
N HIS A 79 -1.68 12.04 4.68
CA HIS A 79 -1.20 11.84 6.05
C HIS A 79 -1.60 12.98 6.99
N LEU A 80 -1.38 14.23 6.56
CA LEU A 80 -1.75 15.41 7.35
C LEU A 80 -3.27 15.52 7.55
N ARG A 81 -4.05 15.13 6.53
CA ARG A 81 -5.53 15.12 6.60
C ARG A 81 -6.04 14.11 7.62
N VAL A 82 -5.46 12.91 7.66
CA VAL A 82 -5.84 11.86 8.63
C VAL A 82 -5.43 12.23 10.06
N ARG A 83 -4.28 12.87 10.25
CA ARG A 83 -3.80 13.31 11.58
C ARG A 83 -4.57 14.46 12.22
N ARG A 84 -5.31 15.23 11.42
CA ARG A 84 -6.12 16.37 11.88
C ARG A 84 -7.55 15.97 12.29
N ARG A 85 -7.91 14.70 12.11
CA ARG A 85 -9.16 14.10 12.58
C ARG A 85 -8.89 13.35 13.88
#